data_AF-A0A5K1FY48-F1
#
_entry.id   AF-A0A5K1FY48-F1
#
_cell.length_a   1.000
_cell.length_b   1.000
_cell.length_c   1.000
_cell.angle_alpha   90.00
_cell.angle_beta   90.00
_cell.angle_gamma   90.00
#
_symmetry.space_group_name_H-M   'P 1'
#
loop_
_entity.id
_entity.type
_entity.pdbx_description
1 polymer ?
#
loop_
_entity_poly.entity_id
_entity_poly.type
_entity_poly.pdbx_seq_one_letter_code
_entity_poly.pdbx_strand_id
1 'polypeptide(L)'
;MEEAQEILLSSLEQFGVSLPTGVSSIREMAPSVLISICSQSLNLMDSSVSFPTSLPDCTAERIDICTKITSSIKALGYRGDLSFHQ
;
A
#
# COMPACT_ATOMS: atom_id res chain seq x y z
N MET A 1 3.89 -14.52 14.70
CA MET A 1 3.89 -14.21 13.25
C MET A 1 2.50 -13.77 12.80
N GLU A 2 1.44 -14.39 13.30
CA GLU A 2 0.04 -13.93 13.13
C GLU A 2 -0.27 -12.66 13.94
N GLU A 3 0.12 -12.61 15.22
CA GLU A 3 -0.08 -11.43 16.09
C GLU A 3 0.47 -10.13 15.49
N ALA A 4 1.64 -10.19 14.84
CA ALA A 4 2.23 -9.03 14.20
C ALA A 4 1.42 -8.54 12.98
N GLN A 5 0.76 -9.45 12.26
CA GLN A 5 -0.12 -9.08 11.15
C GLN A 5 -1.41 -8.46 11.67
N GLU A 6 -2.01 -9.03 12.71
CA GLU A 6 -3.22 -8.49 13.34
C GLU A 6 -2.99 -7.08 13.89
N ILE A 7 -1.85 -6.87 14.57
CA ILE A 7 -1.45 -5.54 15.06
C ILE A 7 -1.29 -4.56 13.90
N LEU A 8 -0.65 -4.98 12.79
CA LEU A 8 -0.48 -4.11 11.62
C LEU A 8 -1.83 -3.72 11.00
N LEU A 9 -2.73 -4.68 10.78
CA LEU A 9 -4.04 -4.44 10.17
C LEU A 9 -4.91 -3.53 11.07
N SER A 10 -4.94 -3.82 12.37
CA SER A 10 -5.66 -3.00 13.36
C SER A 10 -5.12 -1.57 13.41
N SER A 11 -3.79 -1.42 13.32
CA SER A 11 -3.15 -0.09 13.30
C SER A 11 -3.53 0.68 12.04
N LEU A 12 -3.53 0.04 10.86
CA LEU A 12 -3.92 0.67 9.60
C LEU A 12 -5.35 1.21 9.67
N GLU A 13 -6.30 0.42 10.17
CA GLU A 13 -7.68 0.87 10.36
C GLU A 13 -7.78 2.04 11.35
N GLN A 14 -7.04 1.98 12.47
CA GLN A 14 -7.01 3.06 13.46
C GLN A 14 -6.48 4.39 12.88
N PHE A 15 -5.52 4.31 11.95
CA PHE A 15 -4.99 5.50 11.26
C PHE A 15 -5.87 5.96 10.08
N GLY A 16 -7.01 5.32 9.84
CA GLY A 16 -7.98 5.73 8.83
C GLY A 16 -7.81 5.08 7.46
N VAL A 17 -7.03 4.00 7.35
CA VAL A 17 -6.96 3.19 6.14
C VAL A 17 -8.16 2.25 6.08
N SER A 18 -8.92 2.31 5.00
CA SER A 18 -10.02 1.39 4.75
C SER A 18 -9.48 0.03 4.31
N LEU A 19 -9.73 -1.00 5.12
CA LEU A 19 -9.46 -2.40 4.78
C LEU A 19 -10.74 -3.10 4.26
N PRO A 20 -10.62 -4.08 3.35
CA PRO A 20 -11.76 -4.92 2.99
C PRO A 20 -12.21 -5.79 4.17
N THR A 21 -13.51 -6.05 4.25
CA THR A 21 -14.09 -6.89 5.29
C THR A 21 -13.51 -8.30 5.23
N GLY A 22 -13.11 -8.84 6.38
CA GLY A 22 -12.67 -10.23 6.51
C GLY A 22 -11.22 -10.50 6.12
N VAL A 23 -10.40 -9.47 5.91
CA VAL A 23 -8.95 -9.65 5.69
C VAL A 23 -8.26 -9.88 7.03
N SER A 24 -7.80 -11.11 7.26
CA SER A 24 -7.03 -11.50 8.46
C SER A 24 -5.53 -11.65 8.17
N SER A 25 -5.14 -11.73 6.89
CA SER A 25 -3.74 -11.83 6.49
C SER A 25 -3.41 -11.03 5.24
N ILE A 26 -2.22 -10.44 5.22
CA ILE A 26 -1.64 -9.76 4.04
C ILE A 26 -1.45 -10.74 2.87
N ARG A 27 -1.19 -12.02 3.16
CA ARG A 27 -0.93 -13.03 2.13
C ARG A 27 -2.17 -13.38 1.30
N GLU A 28 -3.35 -13.11 1.83
CA GLU A 28 -4.64 -13.42 1.19
C GLU A 28 -5.19 -12.22 0.42
N MET A 29 -4.52 -11.06 0.47
CA MET A 29 -4.96 -9.86 -0.22
C MET A 29 -4.71 -9.95 -1.72
N ALA A 30 -5.69 -9.48 -2.49
CA ALA A 30 -5.47 -9.19 -3.89
C ALA A 30 -4.44 -8.04 -4.04
N PRO A 31 -3.60 -8.04 -5.09
CA PRO A 31 -2.63 -6.97 -5.33
C PRO A 31 -3.26 -5.57 -5.38
N SER A 32 -4.48 -5.46 -5.89
CA SER A 32 -5.24 -4.20 -5.91
C SER A 32 -5.55 -3.67 -4.52
N VAL A 33 -5.85 -4.54 -3.55
CA VAL A 33 -6.08 -4.18 -2.15
C VAL A 33 -4.79 -3.67 -1.52
N LEU A 34 -3.67 -4.38 -1.73
CA LEU A 34 -2.38 -3.96 -1.19
C LEU A 34 -1.96 -2.58 -1.71
N ILE A 35 -2.10 -2.35 -3.03
CA ILE A 35 -1.82 -1.03 -3.63
C ILE A 35 -2.76 0.05 -3.09
N SER A 36 -4.03 -0.28 -2.88
CA SER A 36 -5.00 0.63 -2.26
C SER A 36 -4.56 1.06 -0.86
N ILE A 37 -4.17 0.09 -0.02
CA ILE A 37 -3.66 0.33 1.35
C ILE A 37 -2.42 1.22 1.31
N CYS A 38 -1.43 0.90 0.47
CA CYS A 38 -0.22 1.72 0.33
C CYS A 38 -0.55 3.17 -0.10
N SER A 39 -1.47 3.33 -1.05
CA SER A 39 -1.88 4.64 -1.56
C SER A 39 -2.59 5.46 -0.49
N GLN A 40 -3.52 4.85 0.25
CA GLN A 40 -4.21 5.48 1.38
C GLN A 40 -3.21 5.91 2.45
N SER A 41 -2.30 5.03 2.85
CA SER A 41 -1.27 5.34 3.85
C SER A 41 -0.38 6.49 3.41
N LEU A 42 0.09 6.51 2.16
CA LEU A 42 0.92 7.61 1.65
C LEU A 42 0.17 8.94 1.65
N ASN A 43 -1.10 8.96 1.24
CA ASN A 43 -1.94 10.16 1.26
C ASN A 43 -2.17 10.70 2.69
N LEU A 44 -2.19 9.82 3.70
CA LEU A 44 -2.30 10.20 5.10
C LEU A 44 -1.00 10.77 5.67
N MET A 45 0.15 10.31 5.16
CA MET A 45 1.48 10.72 5.64
C MET A 45 1.97 12.03 5.02
N ASP A 46 1.65 12.27 3.75
CA ASP A 46 2.13 13.42 2.99
C ASP A 46 1.02 13.99 2.11
N SER A 47 0.55 15.19 2.48
CA SER A 47 -0.52 15.90 1.75
C SER A 47 -0.05 16.56 0.46
N SER A 48 1.26 16.57 0.18
CA SER A 48 1.81 17.09 -1.08
C SER A 48 1.70 16.08 -2.23
N VAL A 49 1.46 14.81 -1.91
CA VAL A 49 1.28 13.72 -2.87
C VAL A 49 -0.17 13.23 -2.85
N SER A 50 -0.66 12.76 -3.99
CA SER A 50 -2.00 12.20 -4.12
C SER A 50 -1.95 10.96 -5.00
N PHE A 51 -2.18 9.81 -4.38
CA PHE A 51 -2.26 8.51 -5.03
C PHE A 51 -3.73 8.07 -5.16
N PRO A 52 -4.15 7.56 -6.33
CA PRO A 52 -5.47 6.97 -6.46
C PRO A 52 -5.53 5.67 -5.64
N THR A 53 -6.65 5.45 -4.96
CA THR A 53 -6.85 4.28 -4.09
C THR A 53 -7.39 3.07 -4.84
N SER A 54 -7.64 3.20 -6.15
CA SER A 54 -8.02 2.13 -7.06
C SER A 54 -6.94 1.92 -8.12
N LEU A 55 -6.60 0.66 -8.38
CA LEU A 55 -5.64 0.32 -9.42
C LEU A 55 -6.30 0.57 -10.81
N PRO A 56 -5.67 1.31 -11.72
CA PRO A 56 -6.21 1.57 -13.06
C PRO A 56 -6.28 0.28 -13.88
N ASP A 57 -7.11 0.21 -14.92
CA ASP A 57 -7.21 -0.99 -15.78
C ASP A 57 -6.05 -1.09 -16.78
N CYS A 58 -5.47 0.04 -17.18
CA CYS A 58 -4.38 0.10 -18.14
C CYS A 58 -3.05 -0.34 -17.52
N THR A 59 -2.39 -1.32 -18.12
CA THR A 59 -1.09 -1.86 -17.64
C THR A 59 -0.01 -0.78 -17.52
N ALA A 60 0.07 0.16 -18.47
CA ALA A 60 1.07 1.22 -18.41
C ALA A 60 0.86 2.13 -17.20
N GLU A 61 -0.40 2.48 -16.90
CA GLU A 61 -0.76 3.27 -15.72
C GLU A 61 -0.51 2.49 -14.42
N ARG A 62 -0.72 1.17 -14.41
CA ARG A 62 -0.36 0.31 -13.27
C ARG A 62 1.13 0.33 -12.98
N ILE A 63 1.98 0.29 -14.01
CA ILE A 63 3.43 0.37 -13.84
C ILE A 63 3.82 1.75 -13.29
N ASP A 64 3.26 2.81 -13.84
CA ASP A 64 3.52 4.19 -13.40
C ASP A 64 3.14 4.40 -11.93
N ILE A 65 1.93 4.01 -11.51
CA ILE A 65 1.50 4.17 -10.11
C ILE A 65 2.37 3.37 -9.14
N CYS A 66 2.68 2.10 -9.45
CA CYS A 66 3.54 1.28 -8.61
C CYS A 66 4.95 1.88 -8.49
N THR A 67 5.48 2.47 -9.57
CA THR A 67 6.77 3.15 -9.58
C THR A 67 6.76 4.40 -8.70
N LYS A 68 5.69 5.20 -8.77
CA LYS A 68 5.53 6.41 -7.95
C LYS A 68 5.36 6.09 -6.46
N ILE A 69 4.55 5.08 -6.13
CA ILE A 69 4.40 4.57 -4.76
C ILE A 69 5.75 4.11 -4.22
N THR A 70 6.49 3.31 -5.00
CA THR A 70 7.82 2.83 -4.61
C THR A 70 8.79 3.97 -4.35
N SER A 71 8.81 4.97 -5.23
CA SER A 71 9.67 6.15 -5.07
C SER A 71 9.32 6.95 -3.81
N SER A 72 8.03 7.06 -3.49
CA SER A 72 7.56 7.78 -2.29
C SER A 72 7.91 7.04 -1.01
N ILE A 73 7.76 5.72 -0.98
CA ILE A 73 8.19 4.88 0.15
C ILE A 73 9.71 4.99 0.38
N LYS A 74 10.50 5.00 -0.70
CA LYS A 74 11.95 5.24 -0.62
C LYS A 74 12.27 6.65 -0.12
N ALA A 75 11.53 7.67 -0.54
CA ALA A 75 11.69 9.05 -0.08
C ALA A 75 11.38 9.22 1.42
N LEU A 76 10.47 8.42 1.98
CA LEU A 76 10.20 8.34 3.42
C LEU A 76 11.35 7.68 4.22
N GLY A 77 12.38 7.17 3.54
CA GLY A 77 13.57 6.59 4.16
C GLY A 77 13.60 5.06 4.21
N TYR A 78 12.69 4.37 3.53
CA TYR A 78 12.76 2.91 3.40
C TYR A 78 14.01 2.50 2.61
N ARG A 79 14.85 1.65 3.21
CA ARG A 79 16.14 1.23 2.65
C ARG A 79 16.14 -0.18 2.05
N GLY A 80 15.02 -0.91 2.17
CA GLY A 80 14.88 -2.21 1.52
C GLY A 80 14.73 -2.05 0.01
N ASP A 81 14.95 -3.15 -0.71
CA ASP A 81 14.67 -3.16 -2.13
C ASP A 81 13.16 -3.34 -2.38
N LEU A 82 12.66 -2.56 -3.33
CA LEU A 82 11.29 -2.63 -3.86
C LEU A 82 11.47 -2.63 -5.37
N SER A 83 11.69 -3.81 -5.92
CA SER A 83 11.91 -4.03 -7.35
C SER A 83 11.07 -5.21 -7.84
N PHE A 84 10.99 -5.38 -9.16
CA PHE A 84 10.25 -6.47 -9.80
C PHE A 84 10.94 -7.83 -9.66
N HIS A 85 12.20 -7.87 -9.22
CA HIS A 85 13.02 -9.07 -9.15
C HIS A 85 13.29 -9.43 -7.68
N GLN A 86 12.30 -10.04 -7.01
CA GLN A 86 12.46 -10.63 -5.67
C GLN A 86 11.86 -12.03 -5.61
#